data_AF-A0A976KJH8-F1
#
_entry.id   AF-A0A976KJH8-F1
#
_cell.length_a   1.000
_cell.length_b   1.000
_cell.length_c   1.000
_cell.angle_alpha   90.00
_cell.angle_beta   90.00
_cell.angle_gamma   90.00
#
_symmetry.space_group_name_H-M   'P 1'
#
loop_
_entity.id
_entity.type
_entity.pdbx_description
1 polymer ?
#
loop_
_entity_poly.entity_id
_entity_poly.type
_entity_poly.pdbx_seq_one_letter_code
_entity_poly.pdbx_strand_id
1 'polypeptide(L)' 'VPHTLQVTTMGELKAGSTVNLEVDVVARYLERLMLGDKAASTGGITESFLKQHGYV' A
#
# COMPACT_ATOMS: atom_id res chain seq x y z
N VAL A 1 18.31 12.75 -12.08
CA VAL A 1 18.97 13.99 -11.61
C VAL A 1 20.37 13.64 -11.13
N PRO A 2 21.44 14.33 -11.57
CA PRO A 2 22.82 13.99 -11.22
C PRO A 2 23.09 13.94 -9.72
N HIS A 3 22.54 14.89 -8.95
CA HIS A 3 22.71 14.93 -7.50
C HIS A 3 22.18 13.67 -6.81
N THR A 4 20.96 13.21 -7.12
CA THR A 4 20.39 11.98 -6.54
C THR A 4 21.25 10.75 -6.79
N LEU A 5 21.85 10.63 -7.99
CA LEU A 5 22.74 9.50 -8.30
C LEU A 5 24.06 9.56 -7.53
N GLN A 6 24.51 10.75 -7.14
CA GLN A 6 25.75 10.96 -6.37
C GLN A 6 25.55 10.78 -4.86
N VAL A 7 24.36 11.07 -4.34
CA VAL A 7 24.08 11.07 -2.89
C VAL A 7 23.24 9.87 -2.42
N THR A 8 22.94 8.93 -3.31
CA THR A 8 22.22 7.70 -3.00
C THR A 8 22.90 6.49 -3.64
N THR A 9 22.49 5.29 -3.26
CA THR A 9 22.98 4.04 -3.86
C THR A 9 22.47 3.79 -5.28
N MET A 10 21.58 4.65 -5.80
CA MET A 10 20.98 4.46 -7.14
C MET A 10 22.01 4.45 -8.28
N GLY A 11 23.15 5.13 -8.12
CA GLY A 11 24.23 5.13 -9.12
C GLY A 11 24.95 3.78 -9.28
N GLU A 12 24.83 2.90 -8.29
CA GLU A 12 25.51 1.60 -8.24
C GLU A 12 24.62 0.44 -8.70
N LEU A 13 23.30 0.67 -8.80
CA LEU A 13 22.32 -0.33 -9.20
C LEU A 13 22.55 -0.76 -10.64
N LYS A 14 22.46 -2.08 -10.87
CA LYS A 14 22.53 -2.71 -12.19
C LYS A 14 21.20 -3.36 -12.54
N ALA A 15 20.96 -3.61 -13.82
CA ALA A 15 19.81 -4.39 -14.24
C ALA A 15 19.76 -5.75 -13.48
N GLY A 16 18.58 -6.07 -12.94
CA GLY A 16 18.38 -7.25 -12.09
C GLY A 16 18.63 -7.03 -10.59
N SER A 17 19.07 -5.84 -10.16
CA SER A 17 19.17 -5.51 -8.74
C SER A 17 17.79 -5.48 -8.09
N THR A 18 17.65 -6.08 -6.91
CA THR A 18 16.45 -5.93 -6.09
C THR A 18 16.47 -4.59 -5.37
N VAL A 19 15.29 -3.99 -5.23
CA VAL A 19 15.11 -2.71 -4.54
C VAL A 19 13.87 -2.78 -3.67
N ASN A 20 13.84 -1.95 -2.64
CA ASN A 20 12.64 -1.74 -1.87
C ASN A 20 11.69 -0.86 -2.67
N LEU A 21 10.47 -1.34 -2.91
CA LEU A 21 9.41 -0.56 -3.53
C LEU A 21 8.41 -0.16 -2.45
N GLU A 22 8.34 1.13 -2.18
CA GLU A 22 7.43 1.70 -1.19
C GLU A 22 6.30 2.46 -1.90
N VAL A 23 5.08 2.31 -1.38
CA VAL A 23 3.90 3.01 -1.89
C VAL A 23 3.76 4.38 -1.23
N ASP A 24 3.29 5.36 -1.99
CA ASP A 24 2.99 6.69 -1.44
C ASP A 24 1.79 6.60 -0.48
N VAL A 25 2.06 6.88 0.80
CA VAL A 25 1.07 6.85 1.86
C VAL A 25 -0.02 7.92 1.66
N VAL A 26 0.35 9.10 1.16
CA VAL A 26 -0.61 10.18 0.87
C VAL A 26 -1.55 9.74 -0.24
N ALA A 27 -1.01 9.17 -1.32
CA ALA A 27 -1.82 8.65 -2.41
C ALA A 27 -2.81 7.57 -1.93
N ARG A 28 -2.37 6.65 -1.06
CA ARG A 28 -3.23 5.64 -0.43
C ARG A 28 -4.38 6.26 0.38
N TYR A 29 -4.12 7.30 1.14
CA TYR A 29 -5.17 7.97 1.92
C TYR A 29 -6.09 8.82 1.04
N LEU A 30 -5.57 9.46 -0.01
CA LEU A 30 -6.39 10.17 -0.99
C LEU A 30 -7.34 9.23 -1.72
N GLU A 31 -6.87 8.07 -2.14
CA GLU A 31 -7.72 7.01 -2.72
C GLU A 31 -8.87 6.64 -1.76
N ARG A 32 -8.58 6.40 -0.48
CA ARG A 32 -9.60 6.11 0.53
C ARG A 32 -10.58 7.28 0.75
N LEU A 33 -10.10 8.53 0.73
CA LEU A 33 -10.96 9.70 0.85
C LEU A 33 -11.89 9.86 -0.36
N MET A 34 -11.40 9.60 -1.57
CA MET A 34 -12.16 9.77 -2.81
C MET A 34 -13.15 8.62 -3.08
N LEU A 35 -12.77 7.39 -2.74
CA LEU A 35 -13.60 6.20 -2.96
C LEU A 35 -14.46 5.83 -1.74
N GLY A 36 -14.22 6.45 -0.57
CA GLY A 36 -14.92 6.15 0.68
C GLY A 36 -14.77 4.67 1.06
N ASP A 37 -15.78 4.12 1.76
CA ASP A 37 -15.78 2.71 2.18
C ASP A 37 -15.83 1.70 1.00
N LYS A 38 -16.04 2.16 -0.24
CA LYS A 38 -15.95 1.29 -1.43
C LYS A 38 -14.51 0.90 -1.78
N ALA A 39 -13.49 1.64 -1.31
CA ALA A 39 -12.10 1.19 -1.39
C ALA A 39 -11.77 0.09 -0.37
N ALA A 40 -12.54 0.00 0.72
CA ALA A 40 -12.38 -1.03 1.76
C ALA A 40 -13.22 -2.29 1.50
N SER A 41 -14.04 -2.32 0.44
CA SER A 41 -14.94 -3.43 0.16
C SER A 41 -14.23 -4.57 -0.59
N THR A 42 -13.25 -5.19 0.05
CA THR A 42 -12.86 -6.58 -0.24
C THR A 42 -13.35 -7.45 0.92
N GLY A 43 -14.66 -7.74 0.93
CA GLY A 43 -15.30 -8.63 1.91
C GLY A 43 -15.64 -7.94 3.22
N GLY A 44 -16.81 -7.31 3.29
CA GLY A 44 -17.36 -6.81 4.55
C GLY A 44 -17.62 -7.96 5.54
N ILE A 45 -17.45 -7.67 6.83
CA ILE A 45 -17.79 -8.61 7.91
C ILE A 45 -19.27 -8.97 7.79
N THR A 46 -19.58 -10.25 7.60
CA THR A 46 -20.95 -10.76 7.52
C THR A 46 -21.47 -11.15 8.90
N GLU A 47 -22.79 -11.17 9.08
CA GLU A 47 -23.41 -11.68 10.31
C GLU A 47 -22.98 -13.12 10.63
N SER A 48 -22.81 -13.95 9.60
CA SER A 48 -22.30 -15.32 9.76
C SER A 48 -20.86 -15.36 10.31
N PHE A 49 -19.99 -14.44 9.89
CA PHE A 49 -18.63 -14.32 10.41
C PHE A 49 -18.63 -13.94 11.91
N LEU A 50 -19.54 -13.02 12.30
CA LEU A 50 -19.69 -12.62 13.69
C LEU A 50 -20.19 -13.77 14.58
N LYS A 51 -21.20 -14.53 14.11
CA LYS A 51 -21.71 -15.72 14.82
C LYS A 51 -20.65 -16.80 14.98
N GLN A 52 -19.87 -17.07 13.93
CA GLN A 52 -18.82 -18.09 13.96
C GLN A 52 -17.74 -17.80 15.02
N HIS A 53 -17.49 -16.52 15.33
CA HIS A 53 -16.47 -16.10 16.29
C HIS A 53 -17.06 -15.64 17.64
N GLY A 54 -18.38 -15.79 17.85
CA GLY A 54 -19.03 -15.56 19.14
C GLY A 54 -19.24 -14.09 19.52
N TYR A 55 -19.29 -13.18 18.55
CA TYR A 55 -19.55 -11.77 18.79
C TYR A 55 -21.05 -11.41 18.84
N VAL A 56 -21.92 -12.24 18.25
CA VAL A 56 -23.38 -12.16 18.27
C VAL A 56 -24.01 -13.54 18.32
#